data_AF-A0A948DQS5-F1
#
_entry.id   AF-A0A948DQS5-F1
#
_cell.length_a   1.000
_cell.length_b   1.000
_cell.length_c   1.000
_cell.angle_alpha   90.00
_cell.angle_beta   90.00
_cell.angle_gamma   90.00
#
_symmetry.space_group_name_H-M   'P 1'
#
loop_
_entity.id
_entity.type
_entity.pdbx_description
1 polymer ?
#
loop_
_entity_poly.entity_id
_entity_poly.type
_entity_poly.pdbx_seq_one_letter_code
_entity_poly.pdbx_strand_id
1 'polypeptide(L)'
;MEERLDALEIALKNEMNEHHFYLKNAERTVNPVGKAMFAQIAAEELEHHERLKQLAESWKQDKKWPETLPLKVNDTAVRSVFGRAAQAGEKTAGDGDDLKAVRTAIAFEAKGAQFYAGLRDQSADPKEKAFFGLLADIEHEHFVSLKDTEEFFIDPAAWYQKAQSSGLDGA
;
A
#
# COMPACT_ATOMS: atom_id res chain seq x y z
N MET A 1 7.30 25.64 -6.68
CA MET A 1 6.24 25.24 -7.64
C MET A 1 6.78 24.17 -8.56
N GLU A 2 7.92 24.43 -9.20
CA GLU A 2 8.72 23.44 -9.94
C GLU A 2 8.99 22.20 -9.08
N GLU A 3 9.59 22.37 -7.89
CA GLU A 3 9.85 21.27 -6.94
C GLU A 3 8.60 20.46 -6.53
N ARG A 4 7.42 21.08 -6.49
CA ARG A 4 6.16 20.38 -6.15
C ARG A 4 5.64 19.54 -7.32
N LEU A 5 5.80 20.04 -8.55
CA LEU A 5 5.42 19.32 -9.75
C LEU A 5 6.40 18.17 -10.01
N ASP A 6 7.69 18.39 -9.76
CA ASP A 6 8.73 17.35 -9.85
C ASP A 6 8.46 16.22 -8.85
N ALA A 7 8.08 16.57 -7.61
CA ALA A 7 7.69 15.58 -6.62
C ALA A 7 6.44 14.78 -7.02
N LEU A 8 5.42 15.42 -7.62
CA LEU A 8 4.25 14.71 -8.14
C LEU A 8 4.59 13.80 -9.32
N GLU A 9 5.51 14.21 -10.21
CA GLU A 9 5.96 13.35 -11.31
C GLU A 9 6.69 12.10 -10.79
N ILE A 10 7.53 12.27 -9.76
CA ILE A 10 8.17 11.16 -9.07
C ILE A 10 7.11 10.24 -8.44
N ALA A 11 6.12 10.81 -7.73
CA ALA A 11 5.03 10.07 -7.12
C ALA A 11 4.29 9.22 -8.16
N LEU A 12 3.79 9.83 -9.23
CA LEU A 12 3.08 9.17 -10.33
C LEU A 12 3.88 8.00 -10.93
N LYS A 13 5.19 8.21 -11.12
CA LYS A 13 6.06 7.17 -11.66
C LYS A 13 6.24 6.02 -10.66
N ASN A 14 6.39 6.31 -9.38
CA ASN A 14 6.53 5.28 -8.35
C ASN A 14 5.26 4.43 -8.27
N GLU A 15 4.09 5.05 -8.14
CA GLU A 15 2.79 4.36 -8.10
C GLU A 15 2.62 3.37 -9.26
N MET A 16 2.91 3.80 -10.49
CA MET A 16 2.79 2.90 -11.65
C MET A 16 3.83 1.78 -11.68
N ASN A 17 5.05 2.03 -11.18
CA ASN A 17 6.05 0.98 -11.07
C ASN A 17 5.65 -0.06 -10.02
N GLU A 18 5.11 0.39 -8.90
CA GLU A 18 4.65 -0.44 -7.80
C GLU A 18 3.41 -1.23 -8.21
N HIS A 19 2.41 -0.59 -8.83
CA HIS A 19 1.27 -1.26 -9.47
C HIS A 19 1.71 -2.43 -10.37
N HIS A 20 2.62 -2.19 -11.32
CA HIS A 20 3.11 -3.23 -12.21
C HIS A 20 3.89 -4.32 -11.48
N PHE A 21 4.69 -3.95 -10.48
CA PHE A 21 5.39 -4.91 -9.64
C PHE A 21 4.40 -5.83 -8.92
N TYR A 22 3.39 -5.26 -8.28
CA TYR A 22 2.39 -6.00 -7.54
C TYR A 22 1.54 -6.91 -8.43
N LEU A 23 1.06 -6.39 -9.56
CA LEU A 23 0.29 -7.17 -10.52
C LEU A 23 1.07 -8.39 -11.01
N LYS A 24 2.35 -8.21 -11.37
CA LYS A 24 3.23 -9.30 -11.81
C LYS A 24 3.44 -10.35 -10.73
N ASN A 25 3.59 -9.94 -9.47
CA ASN A 25 3.79 -10.88 -8.37
C ASN A 25 2.48 -11.59 -7.98
N ALA A 26 1.32 -10.93 -8.12
CA ALA A 26 0.02 -11.55 -7.97
C ALA A 26 -0.20 -12.65 -9.02
N GLU A 27 0.23 -12.45 -10.26
CA GLU A 27 0.15 -13.47 -11.33
C GLU A 27 1.09 -14.65 -11.07
N ARG A 28 2.33 -14.38 -10.62
CA ARG A 28 3.34 -15.42 -10.39
C ARG A 28 3.03 -16.28 -9.18
N THR A 29 2.63 -15.67 -8.06
CA THR A 29 2.57 -16.38 -6.78
C THR A 29 1.47 -17.45 -6.80
N VAL A 30 1.81 -18.63 -6.32
CA VAL A 30 0.86 -19.74 -6.16
C VAL A 30 0.15 -19.68 -4.82
N ASN A 31 0.76 -19.02 -3.84
CA ASN A 31 0.19 -18.86 -2.51
C ASN A 31 -1.07 -17.97 -2.57
N PRO A 32 -2.24 -18.47 -2.15
CA PRO A 32 -3.49 -17.72 -2.28
C PRO A 32 -3.51 -16.44 -1.43
N VAL A 33 -2.85 -16.46 -0.27
CA VAL A 33 -2.70 -15.28 0.60
C VAL A 33 -1.84 -14.22 -0.09
N GLY A 34 -0.69 -14.64 -0.61
CA GLY A 34 0.20 -13.77 -1.39
C GLY A 34 -0.48 -13.16 -2.60
N LYS A 35 -1.22 -13.97 -3.35
CA LYS A 35 -1.91 -13.56 -4.57
C LYS A 35 -2.97 -12.50 -4.27
N ALA A 36 -3.80 -12.76 -3.27
CA ALA A 36 -4.86 -11.83 -2.87
C ALA A 36 -4.29 -10.51 -2.34
N MET A 37 -3.24 -10.58 -1.52
CA MET A 37 -2.55 -9.40 -1.00
C MET A 37 -1.94 -8.57 -2.13
N PHE A 38 -1.11 -9.16 -3.01
CA PHE A 38 -0.49 -8.42 -4.11
C PHE A 38 -1.52 -7.84 -5.07
N ALA A 39 -2.60 -8.56 -5.37
CA ALA A 39 -3.66 -8.06 -6.25
C ALA A 39 -4.39 -6.86 -5.62
N GLN A 40 -4.61 -6.88 -4.31
CA GLN A 40 -5.25 -5.77 -3.60
C GLN A 40 -4.36 -4.52 -3.63
N ILE A 41 -3.09 -4.65 -3.23
CA ILE A 41 -2.14 -3.52 -3.24
C ILE A 41 -1.98 -2.97 -4.67
N ALA A 42 -1.87 -3.83 -5.69
CA ALA A 42 -1.83 -3.38 -7.09
C ALA A 42 -3.04 -2.50 -7.46
N ALA A 43 -4.24 -2.85 -7.01
CA ALA A 43 -5.44 -2.05 -7.29
C ALA A 43 -5.41 -0.70 -6.55
N GLU A 44 -4.91 -0.68 -5.31
CA GLU A 44 -4.78 0.53 -4.49
C GLU A 44 -3.73 1.49 -5.09
N GLU A 45 -2.55 1.01 -5.53
CA GLU A 45 -1.54 1.87 -6.19
C GLU A 45 -2.04 2.49 -7.51
N LEU A 46 -2.89 1.77 -8.24
CA LEU A 46 -3.51 2.33 -9.44
C LEU A 46 -4.47 3.48 -9.08
N GLU A 47 -5.23 3.33 -8.00
CA GLU A 47 -6.09 4.40 -7.50
C GLU A 47 -5.25 5.60 -7.03
N HIS A 48 -4.17 5.36 -6.28
CA HIS A 48 -3.24 6.41 -5.84
C HIS A 48 -2.71 7.22 -7.02
N HIS A 49 -2.22 6.53 -8.05
CA HIS A 49 -1.77 7.16 -9.30
C HIS A 49 -2.86 8.05 -9.93
N GLU A 50 -4.09 7.55 -10.02
CA GLU A 50 -5.21 8.33 -10.59
C GLU A 50 -5.51 9.59 -9.78
N ARG A 51 -5.47 9.52 -8.43
CA ARG A 51 -5.67 10.70 -7.56
C ARG A 51 -4.56 11.71 -7.73
N LEU A 52 -3.30 11.26 -7.74
CA LEU A 52 -2.13 12.12 -7.94
C LEU A 52 -2.17 12.80 -9.31
N LYS A 53 -2.66 12.09 -10.33
CA LYS A 53 -2.79 12.63 -11.69
C LYS A 53 -3.82 13.75 -11.73
N GLN A 54 -4.97 13.56 -11.10
CA GLN A 54 -6.00 14.60 -10.97
C GLN A 54 -5.46 15.83 -10.22
N LEU A 55 -4.70 15.63 -9.14
CA LEU A 55 -4.05 16.72 -8.41
C LEU A 55 -3.04 17.48 -9.28
N ALA A 56 -2.19 16.76 -10.01
CA ALA A 56 -1.18 17.35 -10.90
C ALA A 56 -1.82 18.18 -12.03
N GLU A 57 -2.90 17.68 -12.63
CA GLU A 57 -3.66 18.40 -13.66
C GLU A 57 -4.29 19.68 -13.10
N SER A 58 -4.86 19.61 -11.90
CA SER A 58 -5.47 20.77 -11.23
C SER A 58 -4.43 21.86 -10.89
N TRP A 59 -3.24 21.47 -10.44
CA TRP A 59 -2.15 22.41 -10.16
C TRP A 59 -1.60 23.09 -11.42
N LYS A 60 -1.62 22.41 -12.57
CA LYS A 60 -1.21 23.00 -13.86
C LYS A 60 -2.18 24.08 -14.34
N GLN A 61 -3.47 23.99 -14.00
CA GLN A 61 -4.51 24.90 -14.49
C GLN A 61 -4.75 26.07 -13.52
N ASP A 62 -5.19 25.79 -12.29
CA ASP A 62 -5.80 26.81 -11.41
C ASP A 62 -5.11 26.95 -10.04
N LYS A 63 -4.07 26.14 -9.76
CA LYS A 63 -3.31 26.13 -8.48
C LYS A 63 -4.16 25.98 -7.22
N LYS A 64 -5.37 25.46 -7.36
CA LYS A 64 -6.31 25.21 -6.26
C LYS A 64 -6.51 23.72 -6.10
N TRP A 65 -6.87 23.31 -4.89
CA TRP A 65 -7.25 21.93 -4.62
C TRP A 65 -8.50 21.52 -5.44
N PRO A 66 -8.50 20.37 -6.14
CA PRO A 66 -9.67 19.90 -6.87
C PRO A 66 -10.80 19.51 -5.90
N GLU A 67 -11.98 20.13 -6.06
CA GLU A 67 -13.16 19.85 -5.22
C GLU A 67 -13.65 18.39 -5.32
N THR A 68 -13.28 17.70 -6.41
CA THR A 68 -13.62 16.31 -6.70
C THR A 68 -12.78 15.29 -5.94
N LEU A 69 -11.71 15.72 -5.25
CA LEU A 69 -10.76 14.81 -4.61
C LEU A 69 -11.13 14.68 -3.12
N PRO A 70 -11.70 13.52 -2.71
CA PRO A 70 -12.17 13.30 -1.35
C PRO A 70 -10.98 13.25 -0.39
N LEU A 71 -11.10 13.93 0.75
CA LEU A 71 -10.12 13.91 1.84
C LEU A 71 -10.42 12.83 2.90
N LYS A 72 -11.35 11.91 2.60
CA LYS A 72 -11.71 10.79 3.47
C LYS A 72 -11.36 9.51 2.76
N VAL A 73 -10.72 8.59 3.47
CA VAL A 73 -10.46 7.25 2.97
C VAL A 73 -11.00 6.27 3.99
N ASN A 74 -11.60 5.21 3.47
CA ASN A 74 -11.82 4.00 4.24
C ASN A 74 -10.45 3.34 4.45
N ASP A 75 -10.26 2.61 5.55
CA ASP A 75 -9.02 1.86 5.77
C ASP A 75 -8.66 1.00 4.54
N THR A 76 -7.35 0.81 4.28
CA THR A 76 -6.90 -0.14 3.25
C THR A 76 -7.56 -1.50 3.46
N ALA A 77 -7.97 -2.14 2.37
CA ALA A 77 -8.63 -3.44 2.48
C ALA A 77 -7.62 -4.59 2.66
N VAL A 78 -6.32 -4.33 2.54
CA VAL A 78 -5.27 -5.35 2.47
C VAL A 78 -5.31 -6.29 3.67
N ARG A 79 -5.40 -5.77 4.89
CA ARG A 79 -5.50 -6.62 6.10
C ARG A 79 -6.73 -7.52 6.11
N SER A 80 -7.87 -7.00 5.63
CA SER A 80 -9.12 -7.77 5.54
C SER A 80 -9.07 -8.83 4.44
N VAL A 81 -8.42 -8.53 3.30
CA VAL A 81 -8.21 -9.45 2.18
C VAL A 81 -7.27 -10.56 2.61
N PHE A 82 -6.16 -10.21 3.26
CA PHE A 82 -5.23 -11.15 3.86
C PHE A 82 -5.94 -12.10 4.82
N GLY A 83 -6.68 -11.57 5.79
CA GLY A 83 -7.38 -12.39 6.79
C GLY A 83 -8.38 -13.38 6.16
N ARG A 84 -9.17 -12.93 5.17
CA ARG A 84 -10.08 -13.81 4.43
C ARG A 84 -9.34 -14.88 3.62
N ALA A 85 -8.26 -14.52 2.95
CA ALA A 85 -7.45 -15.46 2.17
C ALA A 85 -6.76 -16.49 3.05
N ALA A 86 -6.25 -16.08 4.22
CA ALA A 86 -5.65 -16.97 5.21
C ALA A 86 -6.68 -17.98 5.72
N GLN A 87 -7.88 -17.54 6.11
CA GLN A 87 -8.95 -18.43 6.58
C GLN A 87 -9.41 -19.46 5.53
N ALA A 88 -9.35 -19.11 4.25
CA ALA A 88 -9.81 -19.95 3.14
C ALA A 88 -8.74 -20.91 2.57
N GLY A 89 -7.47 -20.75 2.96
CA GLY A 89 -6.34 -21.39 2.29
C GLY A 89 -5.63 -22.49 3.11
N GLU A 90 -4.88 -23.34 2.40
CA GLU A 90 -3.88 -24.21 3.03
C GLU A 90 -2.77 -23.39 3.69
N LYS A 91 -2.16 -23.94 4.74
CA LYS A 91 -1.05 -23.35 5.51
C LYS A 91 0.27 -23.44 4.74
N THR A 92 0.26 -23.07 3.47
CA THR A 92 1.39 -23.22 2.58
C THR A 92 2.33 -22.03 2.76
N ALA A 93 3.61 -22.30 2.96
CA ALA A 93 4.64 -21.29 3.00
C ALA A 93 4.79 -20.59 1.63
N GLY A 94 5.43 -19.43 1.60
CA GLY A 94 5.87 -18.82 0.35
C GLY A 94 7.13 -19.54 -0.17
N ASP A 95 7.36 -19.49 -1.48
CA ASP A 95 8.66 -19.90 -2.03
C ASP A 95 9.73 -18.80 -1.87
N GLY A 96 10.95 -19.09 -2.32
CA GLY A 96 12.07 -18.12 -2.22
C GLY A 96 11.84 -16.83 -3.02
N ASP A 97 11.11 -16.90 -4.13
CA ASP A 97 10.78 -15.74 -4.96
C ASP A 97 9.61 -14.94 -4.35
N ASP A 98 8.65 -15.60 -3.70
CA ASP A 98 7.58 -14.98 -2.92
C ASP A 98 8.16 -14.16 -1.77
N LEU A 99 9.08 -14.74 -1.00
CA LEU A 99 9.72 -14.04 0.12
C LEU A 99 10.56 -12.85 -0.36
N LYS A 100 11.27 -13.00 -1.49
CA LYS A 100 12.03 -11.90 -2.09
C LYS A 100 11.11 -10.78 -2.59
N ALA A 101 9.98 -11.13 -3.19
CA ALA A 101 8.99 -10.18 -3.66
C ALA A 101 8.39 -9.38 -2.49
N VAL A 102 7.96 -10.05 -1.43
CA VAL A 102 7.41 -9.39 -0.22
C VAL A 102 8.45 -8.46 0.42
N ARG A 103 9.71 -8.86 0.51
CA ARG A 103 10.77 -7.98 1.05
C ARG A 103 11.03 -6.74 0.19
N THR A 104 10.89 -6.89 -1.12
CA THR A 104 11.01 -5.76 -2.06
C THR A 104 9.82 -4.81 -1.87
N ALA A 105 8.61 -5.35 -1.80
CA ALA A 105 7.38 -4.61 -1.51
C ALA A 105 7.47 -3.84 -0.19
N ILE A 106 7.90 -4.48 0.89
CA ILE A 106 8.14 -3.83 2.20
C ILE A 106 9.05 -2.60 2.05
N ALA A 107 10.08 -2.68 1.20
CA ALA A 107 11.00 -1.57 0.97
C ALA A 107 10.40 -0.47 0.08
N PHE A 108 9.42 -0.79 -0.78
CA PHE A 108 8.65 0.18 -1.55
C PHE A 108 7.72 0.96 -0.62
N GLU A 109 6.83 0.26 0.09
CA GLU A 109 5.85 0.87 1.00
C GLU A 109 6.52 1.72 2.09
N ALA A 110 7.63 1.26 2.66
CA ALA A 110 8.38 2.05 3.63
C ALA A 110 8.92 3.36 3.04
N LYS A 111 9.32 3.36 1.77
CA LYS A 111 9.77 4.56 1.07
C LYS A 111 8.60 5.43 0.64
N GLY A 112 7.50 4.85 0.17
CA GLY A 112 6.25 5.55 -0.17
C GLY A 112 5.71 6.32 1.04
N ALA A 113 5.56 5.64 2.18
CA ALA A 113 5.12 6.26 3.44
C ALA A 113 6.00 7.44 3.85
N GLN A 114 7.33 7.29 3.80
CA GLN A 114 8.27 8.37 4.12
C GLN A 114 8.20 9.52 3.11
N PHE A 115 8.07 9.19 1.82
CA PHE A 115 7.99 10.18 0.75
C PHE A 115 6.74 11.05 0.90
N TYR A 116 5.57 10.44 1.08
CA TYR A 116 4.32 11.18 1.28
C TYR A 116 4.28 11.95 2.60
N ALA A 117 4.84 11.40 3.69
CA ALA A 117 5.01 12.16 4.93
C ALA A 117 5.88 13.41 4.71
N GLY A 118 6.94 13.28 3.91
CA GLY A 118 7.78 14.41 3.51
C GLY A 118 7.02 15.48 2.72
N LEU A 119 6.15 15.07 1.78
CA LEU A 119 5.31 16.00 1.01
C LEU A 119 4.29 16.70 1.89
N ARG A 120 3.63 15.97 2.80
CA ARG A 120 2.74 16.54 3.82
C ARG A 120 3.46 17.63 4.62
N ASP A 121 4.66 17.35 5.12
CA ASP A 121 5.37 18.26 6.00
C ASP A 121 5.84 19.54 5.27
N GLN A 122 6.09 19.45 3.97
CA GLN A 122 6.46 20.57 3.09
C GLN A 122 5.27 21.36 2.55
N SER A 123 4.06 20.77 2.55
CA SER A 123 2.85 21.46 2.12
C SER A 123 2.46 22.58 3.09
N ALA A 124 1.94 23.68 2.55
CA ALA A 124 1.39 24.79 3.35
C ALA A 124 -0.14 24.78 3.34
N ASP A 125 -0.75 24.23 2.29
CA ASP A 125 -2.19 24.12 2.14
C ASP A 125 -2.71 22.96 3.03
N PRO A 126 -3.71 23.19 3.89
CA PRO A 126 -4.25 22.15 4.77
C PRO A 126 -4.84 20.94 4.04
N LYS A 127 -5.37 21.12 2.82
CA LYS A 127 -5.93 20.03 2.02
C LYS A 127 -4.82 19.17 1.41
N GLU A 128 -3.74 19.78 0.93
CA GLU A 128 -2.56 19.04 0.48
C GLU A 128 -1.95 18.24 1.63
N LYS A 129 -1.83 18.85 2.82
CA LYS A 129 -1.37 18.14 4.03
C LYS A 129 -2.25 16.94 4.35
N ALA A 130 -3.57 17.13 4.35
CA ALA A 130 -4.49 16.05 4.64
C ALA A 130 -4.35 14.90 3.62
N PHE A 131 -4.23 15.22 2.33
CA PHE A 131 -4.10 14.21 1.28
C PHE A 131 -2.77 13.45 1.32
N PHE A 132 -1.64 14.13 1.45
CA PHE A 132 -0.35 13.43 1.53
C PHE A 132 -0.18 12.71 2.86
N GLY A 133 -0.76 13.22 3.96
CA GLY A 133 -0.79 12.48 5.22
C GLY A 133 -1.58 11.19 5.10
N LEU A 134 -2.71 11.25 4.42
CA LEU A 134 -3.53 10.09 4.14
C LEU A 134 -2.84 9.04 3.26
N LEU A 135 -2.18 9.44 2.16
CA LEU A 135 -1.37 8.50 1.38
C LEU A 135 -0.28 7.88 2.25
N ALA A 136 0.45 8.68 3.03
CA ALA A 136 1.48 8.17 3.94
C ALA A 136 0.94 7.13 4.94
N ASP A 137 -0.27 7.32 5.45
CA ASP A 137 -0.92 6.38 6.36
C ASP A 137 -1.31 5.07 5.63
N ILE A 138 -1.80 5.14 4.39
CA ILE A 138 -2.15 3.96 3.57
C ILE A 138 -0.88 3.14 3.23
N GLU A 139 0.17 3.78 2.71
CA GLU A 139 1.45 3.12 2.44
C GLU A 139 2.03 2.46 3.70
N HIS A 140 1.82 3.08 4.87
CA HIS A 140 2.25 2.48 6.13
C HIS A 140 1.47 1.21 6.47
N GLU A 141 0.16 1.20 6.25
CA GLU A 141 -0.68 0.01 6.47
C GLU A 141 -0.37 -1.11 5.45
N HIS A 142 -0.04 -0.78 4.20
CA HIS A 142 0.52 -1.73 3.24
C HIS A 142 1.82 -2.35 3.78
N PHE A 143 2.76 -1.52 4.24
CA PHE A 143 4.00 -1.97 4.87
C PHE A 143 3.75 -2.94 6.03
N VAL A 144 2.83 -2.61 6.93
CA VAL A 144 2.48 -3.47 8.08
C VAL A 144 1.87 -4.79 7.59
N SER A 145 0.97 -4.75 6.61
CA SER A 145 0.34 -5.95 6.05
C SER A 145 1.33 -6.86 5.32
N LEU A 146 2.32 -6.28 4.64
CA LEU A 146 3.40 -7.03 4.01
C LEU A 146 4.36 -7.64 5.02
N LYS A 147 4.60 -6.96 6.15
CA LYS A 147 5.36 -7.54 7.27
C LYS A 147 4.66 -8.75 7.86
N ASP A 148 3.35 -8.68 8.03
CA ASP A 148 2.53 -9.81 8.46
C ASP A 148 2.58 -10.96 7.43
N THR A 149 2.56 -10.63 6.14
CA THR A 149 2.73 -11.61 5.06
C THR A 149 4.12 -12.25 5.05
N GLU A 150 5.19 -11.49 5.35
CA GLU A 150 6.55 -12.02 5.49
C GLU A 150 6.61 -13.06 6.62
N GLU A 151 6.04 -12.75 7.79
CA GLU A 151 5.94 -13.70 8.91
C GLU A 151 5.18 -14.97 8.49
N PHE A 152 4.04 -14.81 7.82
CA PHE A 152 3.24 -15.93 7.31
C PHE A 152 4.02 -16.79 6.31
N PHE A 153 4.75 -16.20 5.37
CA PHE A 153 5.53 -16.97 4.39
C PHE A 153 6.70 -17.73 4.99
N ILE A 154 7.29 -17.23 6.09
CA ILE A 154 8.38 -17.90 6.79
C ILE A 154 7.88 -19.09 7.60
N ASP A 155 6.83 -18.89 8.40
CA ASP A 155 6.25 -19.94 9.24
C ASP A 155 4.73 -19.74 9.40
N PRO A 156 3.92 -20.32 8.48
CA PRO A 156 2.48 -20.24 8.57
C PRO A 156 1.94 -20.78 9.89
N ALA A 157 2.55 -21.83 10.46
CA ALA A 157 2.06 -22.47 11.67
C ALA A 157 2.24 -21.57 12.90
N ALA A 158 3.42 -20.96 13.06
CA ALA A 158 3.68 -19.99 14.11
C ALA A 158 2.80 -18.74 13.95
N TRP A 159 2.62 -18.27 12.71
CA TRP A 159 1.74 -17.14 12.41
C TRP A 159 0.30 -17.40 12.88
N TYR A 160 -0.28 -18.56 12.55
CA TYR A 160 -1.64 -18.92 12.99
C TYR A 160 -1.77 -19.04 14.52
N GLN A 161 -0.73 -19.49 15.22
CA GLN A 161 -0.73 -19.56 16.69
C GLN A 161 -0.74 -18.15 17.32
N LYS A 162 0.07 -17.23 16.78
CA LYS A 162 0.10 -15.82 17.18
C LYS A 162 -1.25 -15.13 16.89
N ALA A 163 -1.84 -15.38 15.72
CA ALA A 163 -3.13 -14.80 15.34
C ALA A 163 -4.28 -15.30 16.24
N GLN A 164 -4.28 -16.58 16.61
CA GLN A 164 -5.30 -17.14 17.52
C GLN A 164 -5.15 -16.66 18.96
N SER A 165 -3.92 -16.54 19.47
CA SER A 165 -3.67 -16.04 20.84
C SER A 165 -4.04 -14.56 20.99
N SER A 166 -3.74 -13.74 19.97
CA SER A 166 -4.14 -12.33 19.93
C SER A 166 -5.67 -12.13 19.87
N GLY A 167 -6.41 -13.16 19.44
CA GLY A 167 -7.88 -13.15 19.39
C GLY A 167 -8.57 -13.62 20.67
N LEU A 168 -7.84 -14.14 21.67
CA LEU A 168 -8.41 -14.74 22.89
C LEU A 168 -8.43 -13.78 24.11
N ASP A 169 -7.85 -12.58 24.03
CA ASP A 169 -7.82 -11.61 25.13
C ASP A 169 -8.99 -10.60 25.11
N GLY A 170 -10.15 -11.00 24.58
CA GLY A 170 -11.33 -10.14 24.40
C GLY A 170 -12.62 -10.69 25.00
N ALA A 171 -12.56 -11.40 26.13
CA ALA A 171 -13.73 -11.86 26.89
C ALA A 171 -13.82 -11.17 28.26
#